data_AF-A0A1I8GFD5-F1
#
_entry.id   AF-A0A1I8GFD5-F1
#
_cell.length_a   1.000
_cell.length_b   1.000
_cell.length_c   1.000
_cell.angle_alpha   90.00
_cell.angle_beta   90.00
_cell.angle_gamma   90.00
#
_symmetry.space_group_name_H-M   'P 1'
#
loop_
_entity.id
_entity.type
_entity.pdbx_description
1 polymer ?
#
loop_
_entity_poly.entity_id
_entity_poly.type
_entity_poly.pdbx_seq_one_letter_code
_entity_poly.pdbx_strand_id
1 'polypeptide(L)'
;VLLIRRGLLSHVASTLIEVDSPSREVVQSGFDLLAELLKFNEQAVRELDGQLGEAGSNRLCQLASANLVDSNMFLRSAMLSIDHFARITPATAIWCNRESCLLARWANDDAKATVSYRMLRLLCLSSLTQENVSCLNTGLVVLVYAHRASKLPAYLAAIKRMDTL
;
A
#
# COMPACT_ATOMS: atom_id res chain seq x y z
N VAL A 1 -21.07 -15.43 7.44
CA VAL A 1 -19.60 -15.20 7.42
C VAL A 1 -19.20 -13.72 7.19
N LEU A 2 -20.15 -12.79 7.00
CA LEU A 2 -19.88 -11.34 6.86
C LEU A 2 -19.55 -10.61 8.19
N LEU A 3 -20.15 -11.04 9.31
CA LEU A 3 -20.00 -10.37 10.61
C LEU A 3 -18.59 -10.51 11.20
N ILE A 4 -17.93 -11.66 10.99
CA ILE A 4 -16.54 -11.89 11.43
C ILE A 4 -15.59 -10.93 10.69
N ARG A 5 -15.82 -10.67 9.40
CA ARG A 5 -14.98 -9.75 8.60
C ARG A 5 -15.10 -8.29 9.04
N ARG A 6 -16.29 -7.86 9.46
CA ARG A 6 -16.55 -6.46 9.86
C ARG A 6 -15.82 -6.06 11.14
N GLY A 7 -15.84 -6.92 12.16
CA GLY A 7 -15.08 -6.68 13.39
C GLY A 7 -13.57 -6.83 13.19
N LEU A 8 -13.15 -7.76 12.31
CA LEU A 8 -11.75 -8.06 12.08
C LEU A 8 -10.99 -6.89 11.41
N LEU A 9 -11.55 -6.27 10.37
CA LEU A 9 -10.90 -5.14 9.68
C LEU A 9 -10.59 -3.99 10.66
N SER A 10 -11.61 -3.58 11.42
CA SER A 10 -11.48 -2.52 12.43
C SER A 10 -10.45 -2.90 13.48
N HIS A 11 -10.54 -4.11 14.04
CA HIS A 11 -9.68 -4.55 15.13
C HIS A 11 -8.20 -4.63 14.72
N VAL A 12 -7.92 -5.17 13.53
CA VAL A 12 -6.56 -5.26 13.00
C VAL A 12 -5.99 -3.86 12.77
N ALA A 13 -6.75 -2.96 12.15
CA ALA A 13 -6.30 -1.60 11.90
C ALA A 13 -6.08 -0.81 13.20
N SER A 14 -7.00 -0.90 14.17
CA SER A 14 -6.85 -0.31 15.50
C SER A 14 -5.60 -0.82 16.21
N THR A 15 -5.36 -2.13 16.20
CA THR A 15 -4.18 -2.74 16.83
C THR A 15 -2.87 -2.20 16.24
N LEU A 16 -2.85 -1.90 14.93
CA LEU A 16 -1.67 -1.31 14.28
C LEU A 16 -1.46 0.16 14.66
N ILE A 17 -2.52 0.95 14.87
CA ILE A 17 -2.41 2.42 15.01
C ILE A 17 -2.60 2.94 16.44
N GLU A 18 -3.11 2.14 17.36
CA GLU A 18 -3.34 2.50 18.77
C GLU A 18 -2.18 2.10 19.68
N VAL A 19 -1.37 1.13 19.27
CA VAL A 19 -0.16 0.74 20.00
C VAL A 19 0.98 1.69 19.60
N ASP A 20 1.60 2.36 20.58
CA ASP A 20 2.66 3.35 20.33
C ASP A 20 3.95 2.75 19.74
N SER A 21 4.14 1.43 19.89
CA SER A 21 5.30 0.70 19.36
C SER A 21 4.97 -0.80 19.20
N PRO A 22 4.17 -1.19 18.19
CA PRO A 22 3.87 -2.59 17.95
C PRO A 22 5.14 -3.37 17.58
N SER A 23 5.22 -4.63 18.00
CA SER A 23 6.34 -5.49 17.60
C SER A 23 6.33 -5.71 16.09
N ARG A 24 7.48 -6.03 15.52
CA ARG A 24 7.62 -6.30 14.09
C ARG A 24 6.65 -7.38 13.62
N GLU A 25 6.46 -8.43 14.40
CA GLU A 25 5.54 -9.53 14.09
C GLU A 25 4.07 -9.07 14.02
N VAL A 26 3.67 -8.16 14.92
CA VAL A 26 2.33 -7.55 14.90
C VAL A 26 2.16 -6.68 13.67
N VAL A 27 3.17 -5.87 13.32
CA VAL A 27 3.14 -5.02 12.13
C VAL A 27 3.02 -5.86 10.87
N GLN A 28 3.88 -6.85 10.70
CA GLN A 28 3.91 -7.72 9.53
C GLN A 28 2.58 -8.49 9.38
N SER A 29 2.17 -9.21 10.44
CA SER A 29 0.94 -10.02 10.39
C SER A 29 -0.32 -9.17 10.20
N GLY A 30 -0.38 -7.98 10.83
CA GLY A 30 -1.48 -7.05 10.65
C GLY A 30 -1.57 -6.53 9.22
N PHE A 31 -0.45 -6.11 8.62
CA PHE A 31 -0.44 -5.66 7.23
C PHE A 31 -0.69 -6.79 6.23
N ASP A 32 -0.18 -8.00 6.45
CA ASP A 32 -0.46 -9.16 5.60
C ASP A 32 -1.95 -9.50 5.60
N LEU A 33 -2.59 -9.48 6.78
CA LEU A 33 -4.02 -9.73 6.90
C LEU A 33 -4.85 -8.61 6.25
N LEU A 34 -4.50 -7.34 6.46
CA LEU A 34 -5.15 -6.23 5.76
C LEU A 34 -4.97 -6.36 4.24
N ALA A 35 -3.79 -6.76 3.76
CA ALA A 35 -3.54 -6.96 2.35
C ALA A 35 -4.53 -7.96 1.74
N GLU A 36 -4.74 -9.12 2.39
CA GLU A 36 -5.66 -10.15 1.90
C GLU A 36 -7.14 -9.74 1.99
N LEU A 37 -7.53 -8.97 3.01
CA LEU A 37 -8.92 -8.53 3.15
C LEU A 37 -9.30 -7.43 2.15
N LEU A 38 -8.34 -6.55 1.80
CA LEU A 38 -8.58 -5.35 1.00
C LEU A 38 -8.29 -5.52 -0.49
N LYS A 39 -7.43 -6.48 -0.87
CA LYS A 39 -6.99 -6.71 -2.25
C LYS A 39 -8.19 -6.83 -3.20
N PHE A 40 -8.31 -5.86 -4.10
CA PHE A 40 -9.38 -5.78 -5.10
C PHE A 40 -10.80 -5.80 -4.53
N ASN A 41 -10.97 -5.49 -3.24
CA ASN A 41 -12.26 -5.48 -2.56
C ASN A 41 -12.68 -4.05 -2.21
N GLU A 42 -13.34 -3.37 -3.15
CA GLU A 42 -13.76 -1.96 -2.99
C GLU A 42 -14.58 -1.75 -1.72
N GLN A 43 -15.51 -2.67 -1.42
CA GLN A 43 -16.36 -2.58 -0.24
C GLN A 43 -15.55 -2.62 1.05
N ALA A 44 -14.59 -3.55 1.18
CA ALA A 44 -13.77 -3.65 2.38
C ALA A 44 -12.89 -2.41 2.57
N VAL A 45 -12.37 -1.83 1.49
CA VAL A 45 -11.62 -0.57 1.56
C VAL A 45 -12.54 0.56 2.01
N ARG A 46 -13.73 0.72 1.44
CA ARG A 46 -14.70 1.75 1.88
C ARG A 46 -15.10 1.59 3.35
N GLU A 47 -15.33 0.35 3.80
CA GLU A 47 -15.67 0.06 5.20
C GLU A 47 -14.51 0.47 6.12
N LEU A 48 -13.26 0.13 5.78
CA LEU A 48 -12.09 0.51 6.56
C LEU A 48 -11.85 2.03 6.55
N ASP A 49 -11.96 2.67 5.39
CA ASP A 49 -11.77 4.10 5.21
C ASP A 49 -12.76 4.92 6.05
N GLY A 50 -14.03 4.49 6.07
CA GLY A 50 -15.07 5.10 6.90
C GLY A 50 -14.86 4.89 8.40
N GLN A 51 -14.26 3.77 8.81
CA GLN A 51 -13.95 3.49 10.22
C GLN A 51 -12.74 4.29 10.72
N LEU A 52 -11.68 4.38 9.92
CA LEU A 52 -10.45 5.08 10.28
C LEU A 52 -10.57 6.60 10.18
N GLY A 53 -11.35 7.07 9.20
CA GLY A 53 -11.34 8.47 8.78
C GLY A 53 -9.94 8.93 8.35
N GLU A 54 -9.77 10.25 8.26
CA GLU A 54 -8.50 10.84 7.81
C GLU A 54 -7.36 10.57 8.80
N ALA A 55 -7.57 10.81 10.09
CA ALA A 55 -6.53 10.65 11.11
C ALA A 55 -6.02 9.20 11.23
N GLY A 56 -6.92 8.22 11.25
CA GLY A 56 -6.56 6.81 11.32
C GLY A 56 -5.85 6.33 10.06
N SER A 57 -6.35 6.74 8.88
CA SER A 57 -5.71 6.44 7.60
C SER A 57 -4.31 7.02 7.52
N ASN A 58 -4.13 8.26 8.00
CA ASN A 58 -2.83 8.93 8.05
C ASN A 58 -1.82 8.17 8.91
N ARG A 59 -2.23 7.73 10.11
CA ARG A 59 -1.39 6.91 11.00
C ARG A 59 -1.03 5.57 10.38
N LEU A 60 -2.01 4.86 9.79
CA LEU A 60 -1.76 3.58 9.14
C LEU A 60 -0.78 3.71 7.97
N CYS A 61 -0.93 4.76 7.15
CA CYS A 61 -0.04 5.04 6.03
C CYS A 61 1.37 5.42 6.47
N GLN A 62 1.50 6.18 7.57
CA GLN A 62 2.80 6.51 8.17
C GLN A 62 3.49 5.24 8.69
N LEU A 63 2.77 4.37 9.40
CA LEU A 63 3.29 3.11 9.89
C LEU A 63 3.76 2.20 8.75
N ALA A 64 2.97 2.06 7.68
CA ALA A 64 3.37 1.30 6.49
C ALA A 64 4.63 1.90 5.84
N SER A 65 4.67 3.23 5.71
CA SER A 65 5.81 3.92 5.10
C SER A 65 7.09 3.85 5.92
N ALA A 66 6.98 3.69 7.25
CA ALA A 66 8.11 3.49 8.16
C ALA A 66 8.60 2.03 8.16
N ASN A 67 7.69 1.07 7.97
CA ASN A 67 7.97 -0.37 8.00
C ASN A 67 7.79 -0.99 6.60
N LEU A 68 8.59 -0.55 5.63
CA LEU A 68 8.42 -0.94 4.22
C LEU A 68 8.61 -2.45 3.98
N VAL A 69 9.48 -3.10 4.75
CA VAL A 69 9.70 -4.54 4.65
C VAL A 69 8.45 -5.28 5.11
N ASP A 70 7.96 -4.96 6.30
CA ASP A 70 6.83 -5.66 6.92
C ASP A 70 5.47 -5.32 6.28
N SER A 71 5.36 -4.15 5.63
CA SER A 71 4.12 -3.69 4.97
C SER A 71 4.09 -3.90 3.44
N ASN A 72 5.11 -4.55 2.86
CA ASN A 72 5.27 -4.61 1.41
C ASN A 72 4.07 -5.26 0.68
N MET A 73 3.44 -6.27 1.30
CA MET A 73 2.27 -6.95 0.77
C MET A 73 1.03 -6.05 0.79
N PHE A 74 0.84 -5.28 1.86
CA PHE A 74 -0.22 -4.30 1.99
C PHE A 74 -0.08 -3.17 0.96
N LEU A 75 1.12 -2.58 0.83
CA LEU A 75 1.38 -1.51 -0.13
C LEU A 75 1.21 -1.99 -1.57
N ARG A 76 1.66 -3.21 -1.90
CA ARG A 76 1.40 -3.85 -3.19
C ARG A 76 -0.09 -3.97 -3.46
N SER A 77 -0.83 -4.52 -2.49
CA SER A 77 -2.28 -4.72 -2.56
C SER A 77 -3.01 -3.40 -2.80
N ALA A 78 -2.68 -2.35 -2.04
CA ALA A 78 -3.26 -1.03 -2.17
C ALA A 78 -3.00 -0.41 -3.56
N MET A 79 -1.74 -0.38 -4.01
CA MET A 79 -1.38 0.22 -5.31
C MET A 79 -2.03 -0.50 -6.49
N LEU A 80 -2.05 -1.83 -6.48
CA LEU A 80 -2.73 -2.62 -7.52
C LEU A 80 -4.25 -2.44 -7.46
N SER A 81 -4.83 -2.35 -6.26
CA SER A 81 -6.26 -2.13 -6.09
C SER A 81 -6.67 -0.78 -6.64
N ILE A 82 -5.87 0.28 -6.46
CA ILE A 82 -6.10 1.59 -7.09
C ILE A 82 -6.18 1.44 -8.63
N ASP A 83 -5.21 0.76 -9.25
CA ASP A 83 -5.19 0.57 -10.70
C ASP A 83 -6.32 -0.32 -11.22
N HIS A 84 -6.82 -1.23 -10.38
CA HIS A 84 -7.97 -2.07 -10.68
C HIS A 84 -9.28 -1.26 -10.58
N PHE A 85 -9.49 -0.56 -9.47
CA PHE A 85 -10.66 0.26 -9.18
C PHE A 85 -10.85 1.39 -10.19
N ALA A 86 -9.76 2.00 -10.65
CA ALA A 86 -9.79 3.03 -11.69
C ALA A 86 -10.42 2.56 -13.02
N ARG A 87 -10.56 1.25 -13.24
CA ARG A 87 -11.12 0.65 -14.46
C ARG A 87 -12.55 0.13 -14.30
N ILE A 88 -13.12 0.15 -13.09
CA ILE A 88 -14.46 -0.39 -12.82
C ILE A 88 -15.53 0.61 -13.28
N THR A 89 -15.57 1.79 -12.67
CA THR A 89 -16.47 2.89 -13.06
C THR A 89 -15.79 4.24 -12.87
N PRO A 90 -16.23 5.31 -13.55
CA PRO A 90 -15.74 6.66 -13.29
C PRO A 90 -15.92 7.10 -11.82
N ALA A 91 -17.03 6.73 -11.18
CA ALA A 91 -17.29 7.06 -9.78
C ALA A 91 -16.30 6.36 -8.83
N THR A 92 -16.05 5.06 -9.05
CA THR A 92 -15.04 4.29 -8.32
C THR A 92 -13.65 4.88 -8.51
N ALA A 93 -13.32 5.31 -9.74
CA ALA A 93 -12.04 5.95 -10.05
C ALA A 93 -11.86 7.28 -9.32
N ILE A 94 -12.87 8.15 -9.32
CA ILE A 94 -12.83 9.42 -8.58
C ILE A 94 -12.64 9.17 -7.10
N TRP A 95 -13.43 8.25 -6.54
CA TRP A 95 -13.35 7.92 -5.13
C TRP A 95 -11.96 7.43 -4.71
N CYS A 96 -11.41 6.43 -5.40
CA CYS A 96 -10.11 5.87 -5.01
C CYS A 96 -8.94 6.84 -5.20
N ASN A 97 -9.03 7.76 -6.16
CA ASN A 97 -7.96 8.72 -6.45
C ASN A 97 -8.01 9.99 -5.60
N ARG A 98 -9.19 10.38 -5.08
CA ARG A 98 -9.37 11.70 -4.47
C ARG A 98 -10.10 11.70 -3.14
N GLU A 99 -11.07 10.81 -2.97
CA GLU A 99 -11.96 10.85 -1.80
C GLU A 99 -11.53 9.86 -0.71
N SER A 100 -10.88 8.76 -1.10
CA SER A 100 -10.43 7.77 -0.13
C SER A 100 -9.28 8.31 0.71
N CYS A 101 -9.45 8.34 2.04
CA CYS A 101 -8.41 8.78 2.97
C CYS A 101 -7.21 7.82 2.97
N LEU A 102 -7.47 6.53 2.74
CA LEU A 102 -6.47 5.48 2.66
C LEU A 102 -5.77 5.45 1.29
N LEU A 103 -6.53 5.32 0.20
CA LEU A 103 -5.94 5.03 -1.11
C LEU A 103 -5.40 6.26 -1.84
N ALA A 104 -5.97 7.45 -1.64
CA ALA A 104 -5.57 8.64 -2.39
C ALA A 104 -4.08 8.98 -2.19
N ARG A 105 -3.50 8.59 -1.05
CA ARG A 105 -2.08 8.76 -0.71
C ARG A 105 -1.11 8.08 -1.68
N TRP A 106 -1.53 6.99 -2.31
CA TRP A 106 -0.73 6.25 -3.29
C TRP A 106 -1.38 6.23 -4.68
N ALA A 107 -2.34 7.12 -4.93
CA ALA A 107 -3.08 7.12 -6.17
C ALA A 107 -2.32 7.73 -7.34
N ASN A 108 -1.53 8.77 -7.07
CA ASN A 108 -0.72 9.42 -8.09
C ASN A 108 0.56 8.62 -8.43
N ASP A 109 1.04 8.82 -9.65
CA ASP A 109 2.16 8.05 -10.20
C ASP A 109 3.50 8.34 -9.48
N ASP A 110 3.73 9.57 -9.02
CA ASP A 110 4.94 9.94 -8.28
C ASP A 110 5.01 9.23 -6.91
N ALA A 111 3.89 9.09 -6.22
CA ALA A 111 3.81 8.38 -4.94
C ALA A 111 4.09 6.89 -5.13
N LYS A 112 3.50 6.26 -6.15
CA LYS A 112 3.76 4.86 -6.50
C LYS A 112 5.23 4.64 -6.89
N ALA A 113 5.80 5.55 -7.67
CA ALA A 113 7.22 5.51 -8.04
C ALA A 113 8.12 5.66 -6.81
N THR A 114 7.78 6.55 -5.88
CA THR A 114 8.52 6.78 -4.62
C THR A 114 8.54 5.53 -3.74
N VAL A 115 7.38 4.89 -3.53
CA VAL A 115 7.31 3.65 -2.75
C VAL A 115 8.11 2.54 -3.43
N SER A 116 7.96 2.38 -4.74
CA SER A 116 8.70 1.37 -5.53
C SER A 116 10.21 1.57 -5.42
N TYR A 117 10.68 2.81 -5.56
CA TYR A 117 12.09 3.16 -5.42
C TYR A 117 12.64 2.82 -4.05
N ARG A 118 11.94 3.26 -2.98
CA ARG A 118 12.36 2.99 -1.61
C ARG A 118 12.46 1.49 -1.34
N MET A 119 11.53 0.69 -1.88
CA MET A 119 11.57 -0.77 -1.75
C MET A 119 12.74 -1.41 -2.51
N LEU A 120 13.02 -0.97 -3.74
CA LEU A 120 14.15 -1.47 -4.53
C LEU A 120 15.49 -1.15 -3.85
N ARG A 121 15.59 0.00 -3.17
CA ARG A 121 16.80 0.43 -2.43
C ARG A 121 17.07 -0.36 -1.15
N LEU A 122 16.11 -1.16 -0.65
CA LEU A 122 16.32 -2.04 0.52
C LEU A 122 17.16 -3.28 0.19
N LEU A 123 17.49 -3.49 -1.08
CA LEU A 123 18.29 -4.63 -1.53
C LEU A 123 19.77 -4.29 -1.43
N CYS A 124 20.43 -4.91 -0.46
CA CYS A 124 21.88 -4.95 -0.38
C CYS A 124 22.33 -6.41 -0.38
N LEU A 125 23.33 -6.75 -1.19
CA LEU A 125 23.85 -8.13 -1.31
C LEU A 125 24.26 -8.72 0.04
N SER A 126 24.79 -7.90 0.95
CA SER A 126 25.22 -8.30 2.28
C SER A 126 24.09 -8.48 3.29
N SER A 127 22.86 -8.07 2.97
CA SER A 127 21.68 -8.14 3.85
C SER A 127 20.47 -8.73 3.13
N LEU A 128 20.69 -9.60 2.14
CA LEU A 128 19.61 -10.27 1.42
C LEU A 128 18.88 -11.23 2.36
N THR A 129 17.58 -11.00 2.50
CA THR A 129 16.64 -11.89 3.18
C THR A 129 15.45 -12.18 2.27
N GLN A 130 14.66 -13.20 2.60
CA GLN A 130 13.40 -13.48 1.90
C GLN A 130 12.47 -12.26 1.90
N GLU A 131 12.47 -11.48 2.98
CA GLU A 131 11.58 -10.33 3.13
C GLU A 131 12.02 -9.14 2.27
N ASN A 132 13.32 -8.85 2.22
CA ASN A 132 13.87 -7.83 1.32
C ASN A 132 13.62 -8.19 -0.15
N VAL A 133 13.68 -9.49 -0.51
CA VAL A 133 13.29 -9.96 -1.85
C VAL A 133 11.80 -9.77 -2.12
N SER A 134 10.92 -9.85 -1.11
CA SER A 134 9.50 -9.50 -1.31
C SER A 134 9.30 -8.02 -1.64
N CYS A 135 10.10 -7.12 -1.06
CA CYS A 135 10.10 -5.70 -1.44
C CYS A 135 10.49 -5.50 -2.91
N LEU A 136 11.51 -6.22 -3.40
CA LEU A 136 11.87 -6.24 -4.82
C LEU A 136 10.65 -6.61 -5.68
N ASN A 137 9.98 -7.70 -5.32
CA ASN A 137 8.79 -8.15 -6.04
C ASN A 137 7.68 -7.08 -6.06
N THR A 138 7.48 -6.35 -4.96
CA THR A 138 6.52 -5.25 -4.94
C THR A 138 6.92 -4.13 -5.89
N GLY A 139 8.17 -3.66 -5.82
CA GLY A 139 8.65 -2.61 -6.71
C GLY A 139 8.54 -3.00 -8.19
N LEU A 140 8.97 -4.22 -8.54
CA LEU A 140 8.88 -4.72 -9.91
C LEU A 140 7.44 -4.85 -10.41
N VAL A 141 6.53 -5.39 -9.60
CA VAL A 141 5.12 -5.53 -9.98
C VAL A 141 4.52 -4.16 -10.29
N VAL A 142 4.76 -3.15 -9.45
CA VAL A 142 4.29 -1.78 -9.70
C VAL A 142 4.83 -1.24 -11.04
N LEU A 143 6.13 -1.43 -11.31
CA LEU A 143 6.75 -1.00 -12.57
C LEU A 143 6.19 -1.75 -13.79
N VAL A 144 5.90 -3.05 -13.66
CA VAL A 144 5.26 -3.85 -14.73
C VAL A 144 3.87 -3.31 -15.05
N TYR A 145 3.06 -2.96 -14.04
CA TYR A 145 1.74 -2.37 -14.28
C TYR A 145 1.83 -0.94 -14.83
N ALA A 146 2.81 -0.15 -14.39
CA ALA A 146 3.10 1.15 -15.00
C ALA A 146 3.48 1.00 -16.48
N HIS A 147 4.27 -0.02 -16.84
CA HIS A 147 4.60 -0.33 -18.24
C HIS A 147 3.37 -0.69 -19.06
N ARG A 148 2.50 -1.57 -18.54
CA ARG A 148 1.23 -1.95 -19.19
C ARG A 148 0.28 -0.76 -19.38
N ALA A 149 0.40 0.27 -18.55
CA ALA A 149 -0.36 1.51 -18.67
C ALA A 149 0.36 2.59 -19.51
N SER A 150 1.49 2.28 -20.16
CA SER A 150 2.34 3.24 -20.89
C SER A 150 2.89 4.38 -20.03
N LYS A 151 2.99 4.18 -18.71
CA LYS A 151 3.45 5.15 -17.71
C LYS A 151 4.87 4.90 -17.19
N LEU A 152 5.50 3.77 -17.53
CA LEU A 152 6.84 3.44 -17.05
C LEU A 152 7.87 4.57 -17.24
N PRO A 153 7.92 5.30 -18.38
CA PRO A 153 8.87 6.41 -18.54
C PRO A 153 8.73 7.49 -17.46
N ALA A 154 7.50 7.82 -17.04
CA ALA A 154 7.24 8.79 -15.99
C ALA A 154 7.74 8.29 -14.62
N TYR A 155 7.52 7.00 -14.32
CA TYR A 155 8.02 6.37 -13.09
C TYR A 155 9.55 6.38 -13.05
N LEU A 156 10.21 5.99 -14.13
CA LEU A 156 11.67 6.00 -14.22
C LEU A 156 12.24 7.42 -14.12
N ALA A 157 11.57 8.42 -14.71
CA ALA A 157 11.95 9.82 -14.57
C ALA A 157 11.84 10.29 -13.11
N ALA A 158 10.77 9.91 -12.41
CA ALA A 158 10.61 10.20 -10.98
C ALA A 158 11.70 9.55 -10.13
N ILE A 159 12.00 8.27 -10.39
CA ILE A 159 13.08 7.51 -9.73
C ILE A 159 14.42 8.19 -9.95
N LYS A 160 14.75 8.57 -11.19
CA LYS A 160 16.00 9.24 -11.51
C LYS A 160 16.18 10.55 -10.74
N ARG A 161 15.10 11.33 -10.55
CA ARG A 161 15.13 12.57 -9.73
C ARG A 161 15.43 12.28 -8.26
N MET A 162 14.95 11.16 -7.72
CA MET A 162 15.17 10.76 -6.33
C MET A 162 16.57 10.21 -6.05
N ASP A 163 17.24 9.65 -7.05
CA ASP A 163 18.61 9.12 -6.91
C ASP A 163 19.68 10.23 -6.98
N THR A 164 19.31 11.40 -7.50
CA THR A 164 20.17 12.59 -7.55
C THR A 164 20.05 13.51 -6.32
N LEU A 165 19.23 13.13 -5.34
CA LEU A 165 19.04 13.81 -4.06
C LEU A 165 19.70 13.03 -2.92
#